data_AF-H9NJH2-F1
#
_entry.id   AF-H9NJH2-F1
#
_cell.length_a   1.000
_cell.length_b   1.000
_cell.length_c   1.000
_cell.angle_alpha   90.00
_cell.angle_beta   90.00
_cell.angle_gamma   90.00
#
_symmetry.space_group_name_H-M   'P 1'
#
loop_
_entity.id
_entity.type
_entity.pdbx_description
1 polymer ?
#
loop_
_entity_poly.entity_id
_entity_poly.type
_entity_poly.pdbx_seq_one_letter_code
_entity_poly.pdbx_strand_id
1 'polypeptide(L)'
;DDGYVSTSISLRSAHLVGQTILSGHSTYYIYVIATAPNMFNVNDVLGAYSPHPDEQEVSALGGIPYSQIYGWYRVHFGVLDEQLHRNRGYRDRYYSNLDIAPAADGYGLAGFPPEHRAWREEPWIHHAPPGCGNAPRSSMSNTCDEKTQSLGVKFLDEYQSKVKRQIFSGYQSDIDTHNRIKDEL
;
A
#
# COMPACT_ATOMS: atom_id res chain seq x y z
N ASP A 1 -9.81 6.23 10.73
CA ASP A 1 -9.06 5.85 9.52
C ASP A 1 -7.78 6.64 9.44
N ASP A 2 -6.68 5.91 9.60
CA ASP A 2 -5.34 6.46 9.79
C ASP A 2 -4.61 6.68 8.44
N GLY A 3 -5.37 6.77 7.34
CA GLY A 3 -4.86 7.04 5.99
C GLY A 3 -4.37 5.82 5.21
N TYR A 4 -4.54 4.60 5.74
CA TYR A 4 -4.17 3.34 5.09
C TYR A 4 -5.40 2.51 4.71
N VAL A 5 -5.25 1.69 3.66
CA VAL A 5 -6.23 0.67 3.26
C VAL A 5 -5.58 -0.71 3.36
N SER A 6 -6.11 -1.56 4.23
CA SER A 6 -5.62 -2.93 4.44
C SER A 6 -5.92 -3.85 3.25
N THR A 7 -4.96 -4.69 2.90
CA THR A 7 -5.09 -5.75 1.90
C THR A 7 -4.45 -7.04 2.40
N SER A 8 -4.81 -8.18 1.82
CA SER A 8 -4.22 -9.47 2.15
C SER A 8 -3.39 -10.01 0.99
N ILE A 9 -2.30 -10.72 1.29
CA ILE A 9 -1.40 -11.29 0.27
C ILE A 9 -2.02 -12.44 -0.56
N SER A 10 -3.15 -13.00 -0.13
CA SER A 10 -3.80 -14.11 -0.83
C SER A 10 -5.32 -13.98 -0.87
N LEU A 11 -5.92 -14.52 -1.94
CA LEU A 11 -7.37 -14.61 -2.10
C LEU A 11 -8.03 -15.36 -0.94
N ARG A 12 -7.38 -16.43 -0.44
CA ARG A 12 -7.87 -17.21 0.70
C ARG A 12 -7.89 -16.38 1.97
N SER A 13 -6.82 -15.64 2.26
CA SER A 13 -6.74 -14.76 3.44
C SER A 13 -7.81 -13.66 3.36
N ALA A 14 -7.94 -13.01 2.19
CA ALA A 14 -8.98 -12.00 1.98
C ALA A 14 -10.40 -12.57 2.14
N HIS A 15 -10.63 -13.81 1.68
CA HIS A 15 -11.91 -14.50 1.86
C HIS A 15 -12.17 -14.79 3.34
N LEU A 16 -11.18 -15.25 4.11
CA LEU A 16 -11.31 -15.46 5.55
C LEU A 16 -11.65 -14.15 6.28
N VAL A 17 -10.94 -13.06 5.97
CA VAL A 17 -11.24 -11.71 6.50
C VAL A 17 -12.69 -11.32 6.19
N GLY A 18 -13.13 -11.51 4.94
CA GLY A 18 -14.51 -11.26 4.53
C GLY A 18 -15.54 -12.10 5.31
N GLN A 19 -15.25 -13.38 5.54
CA GLN A 19 -16.12 -14.26 6.33
C GLN A 19 -16.19 -13.89 7.81
N THR A 20 -15.16 -13.22 8.35
CA THR A 20 -15.13 -12.78 9.76
C THR A 20 -15.75 -11.39 9.90
N ILE A 21 -15.21 -10.40 9.20
CA ILE A 21 -15.58 -8.98 9.37
C ILE A 21 -16.88 -8.64 8.64
N LEU A 22 -17.12 -9.25 7.47
CA LEU A 22 -18.28 -8.94 6.61
C LEU A 22 -19.37 -10.02 6.67
N SER A 23 -19.36 -10.87 7.70
CA SER A 23 -20.31 -11.99 7.88
C SER A 23 -21.79 -11.58 7.83
N GLY A 24 -22.12 -10.35 8.25
CA GLY A 24 -23.48 -9.79 8.19
C GLY A 24 -23.92 -9.34 6.80
N HIS A 25 -23.02 -9.31 5.81
CA HIS A 25 -23.32 -8.87 4.46
C HIS A 25 -23.64 -10.06 3.56
N SER A 26 -24.82 -10.04 2.93
CA SER A 26 -25.19 -11.06 1.93
C SER A 26 -24.28 -11.01 0.70
N THR A 27 -23.67 -9.86 0.40
CA THR A 27 -22.76 -9.69 -0.73
C THR A 27 -21.61 -8.77 -0.34
N TYR A 28 -20.39 -9.18 -0.68
CA TYR A 28 -19.20 -8.33 -0.63
C TYR A 28 -18.27 -8.64 -1.82
N TYR A 29 -17.16 -7.93 -1.92
CA TYR A 29 -16.21 -8.06 -3.03
C TYR A 29 -14.80 -8.26 -2.52
N ILE A 30 -14.05 -9.12 -3.21
CA ILE A 30 -12.60 -9.24 -3.04
C ILE A 30 -11.95 -8.60 -4.26
N TYR A 31 -11.34 -7.44 -4.06
CA TYR A 31 -10.60 -6.75 -5.10
C TYR A 31 -9.23 -7.38 -5.29
N VAL A 32 -8.84 -7.58 -6.55
CA VAL A 32 -7.49 -7.99 -6.93
C VAL A 32 -6.74 -6.72 -7.34
N ILE A 33 -5.61 -6.47 -6.70
CA ILE A 33 -4.93 -5.18 -6.74
C ILE A 33 -3.47 -5.43 -7.14
N ALA A 34 -2.96 -4.67 -8.10
CA ALA A 34 -1.55 -4.76 -8.50
C ALA A 34 -0.64 -4.14 -7.43
N THR A 35 0.59 -4.63 -7.34
CA THR A 35 1.61 -4.09 -6.44
C THR A 35 2.01 -2.67 -6.87
N ALA A 36 2.28 -1.82 -5.89
CA ALA A 36 2.83 -0.49 -6.12
C ALA A 36 3.54 0.05 -4.86
N PRO A 37 4.46 1.02 -4.99
CA PRO A 37 5.27 1.48 -3.86
C PRO A 37 4.50 2.20 -2.75
N ASN A 38 3.20 2.47 -2.90
CA ASN A 38 2.39 2.96 -1.78
C ASN A 38 1.93 1.84 -0.82
N MET A 39 2.25 0.59 -1.13
CA MET A 39 1.90 -0.57 -0.34
C MET A 39 3.08 -1.00 0.54
N PHE A 40 2.81 -1.33 1.80
CA PHE A 40 3.81 -1.75 2.78
C PHE A 40 3.39 -3.07 3.43
N ASN A 41 4.32 -4.02 3.54
CA ASN A 41 4.10 -5.22 4.35
C ASN A 41 4.15 -4.85 5.83
N VAL A 42 3.01 -4.99 6.53
CA VAL A 42 2.85 -4.56 7.92
C VAL A 42 3.82 -5.30 8.84
N ASN A 43 4.02 -6.60 8.60
CA ASN A 43 4.91 -7.42 9.43
C ASN A 43 6.37 -7.02 9.25
N ASP A 44 6.77 -6.66 8.03
CA ASP A 44 8.15 -6.24 7.77
C ASP A 44 8.41 -4.85 8.37
N VAL A 45 7.42 -3.94 8.31
CA VAL A 45 7.55 -2.56 8.83
C VAL A 45 7.48 -2.51 10.35
N LEU A 46 6.56 -3.26 10.98
CA LEU A 46 6.33 -3.23 12.42
C LEU A 46 7.12 -4.31 13.17
N GLY A 47 7.66 -5.31 12.48
CA GLY A 47 8.46 -6.38 13.05
C GLY A 47 7.73 -7.09 14.20
N ALA A 48 8.42 -7.25 15.33
CA ALA A 48 7.87 -7.88 16.53
C ALA A 48 6.70 -7.09 17.17
N TYR A 49 6.43 -5.87 16.72
CA TYR A 49 5.32 -5.03 17.18
C TYR A 49 4.08 -5.11 16.29
N SER A 50 4.09 -5.95 15.24
CA SER A 50 2.89 -6.20 14.45
C SER A 50 1.78 -6.78 15.33
N PRO A 51 0.59 -6.15 15.39
CA PRO A 51 -0.49 -6.59 16.29
C PRO A 51 -1.13 -7.91 15.83
N HIS A 52 -1.14 -8.18 14.52
CA HIS A 52 -1.80 -9.32 13.91
C HIS A 52 -0.90 -9.97 12.84
N PRO A 53 0.25 -10.56 13.24
CA PRO A 53 1.23 -11.08 12.28
C PRO A 53 0.69 -12.20 11.40
N ASP A 54 -0.27 -12.97 11.91
CA ASP A 54 -0.90 -14.08 11.19
C ASP A 54 -1.76 -13.62 10.00
N GLU A 55 -2.18 -12.34 9.96
CA GLU A 55 -3.00 -11.79 8.87
C GLU A 55 -2.18 -11.53 7.61
N GLN A 56 -0.84 -11.41 7.74
CA GLN A 56 0.09 -11.13 6.65
C GLN A 56 -0.41 -9.95 5.79
N GLU A 57 -0.75 -8.86 6.47
CA GLU A 57 -1.33 -7.67 5.86
C GLU A 57 -0.31 -6.91 5.01
N VAL A 58 -0.79 -6.39 3.88
CA VAL A 58 -0.13 -5.33 3.13
C VAL A 58 -1.04 -4.11 3.11
N SER A 59 -0.59 -2.97 3.65
CA SER A 59 -1.41 -1.76 3.74
C SER A 59 -1.01 -0.75 2.67
N ALA A 60 -2.00 -0.17 1.98
CA ALA A 60 -1.80 0.87 0.99
C ALA A 60 -1.97 2.27 1.62
N LEU A 61 -0.88 3.02 1.74
CA LEU A 61 -0.90 4.42 2.15
C LEU A 61 -1.66 5.25 1.10
N GLY A 62 -2.52 6.15 1.57
CA GLY A 62 -3.29 7.06 0.71
C GLY A 62 -4.38 6.39 -0.13
N GLY A 63 -4.67 5.12 0.13
CA GLY A 63 -5.66 4.32 -0.58
C GLY A 63 -5.16 3.73 -1.90
N ILE A 64 -6.09 3.17 -2.66
CA ILE A 64 -5.80 2.37 -3.86
C ILE A 64 -6.52 3.00 -5.06
N PRO A 65 -5.78 3.61 -6.01
CA PRO A 65 -6.37 4.16 -7.22
C PRO A 65 -7.12 3.11 -8.04
N TYR A 66 -8.24 3.50 -8.65
CA TYR A 66 -9.04 2.58 -9.48
C TYR A 66 -8.24 1.93 -10.63
N SER A 67 -7.24 2.63 -11.16
CA SER A 67 -6.35 2.10 -12.20
C SER A 67 -5.44 0.96 -11.74
N GLN A 68 -5.21 0.83 -10.42
CA GLN A 68 -4.40 -0.23 -9.79
C GLN A 68 -5.22 -1.50 -9.53
N ILE A 69 -6.54 -1.39 -9.51
CA ILE A 69 -7.45 -2.53 -9.31
C ILE A 69 -7.49 -3.34 -10.61
N TYR A 70 -6.99 -4.57 -10.59
CA TYR A 70 -7.00 -5.51 -11.70
C TYR A 70 -8.41 -6.03 -12.01
N GLY A 71 -9.20 -6.24 -10.95
CA GLY A 71 -10.54 -6.77 -11.03
C GLY A 71 -11.11 -7.07 -9.64
N TRP A 72 -12.22 -7.79 -9.60
CA TRP A 72 -12.83 -8.23 -8.35
C TRP A 72 -13.58 -9.55 -8.51
N TYR A 73 -13.59 -10.33 -7.44
CA TYR A 73 -14.53 -11.42 -7.24
C TYR A 73 -15.71 -10.91 -6.42
N ARG A 74 -16.91 -11.36 -6.76
CA ARG A 74 -18.06 -11.18 -5.89
C ARG A 74 -18.14 -12.38 -4.95
N VAL A 75 -18.45 -12.11 -3.69
CA VAL A 75 -18.81 -13.13 -2.72
C VAL A 75 -20.27 -12.95 -2.37
N HIS A 76 -21.07 -14.01 -2.50
CA HIS A 76 -22.50 -13.98 -2.22
C HIS A 76 -22.85 -15.09 -1.23
N PHE A 77 -23.46 -14.72 -0.09
CA PHE A 77 -23.73 -15.61 1.04
C PHE A 77 -22.49 -16.42 1.47
N GLY A 78 -21.33 -15.77 1.45
CA GLY A 78 -20.04 -16.35 1.80
C GLY A 78 -19.40 -17.26 0.74
N VAL A 79 -20.08 -17.49 -0.38
CA VAL A 79 -19.57 -18.26 -1.51
C VAL A 79 -18.89 -17.33 -2.51
N LEU A 80 -17.62 -17.60 -2.80
CA LEU A 80 -16.82 -16.87 -3.78
C LEU A 80 -17.24 -17.28 -5.20
N ASP A 81 -17.59 -16.30 -6.05
CA ASP A 81 -17.82 -16.56 -7.46
C ASP A 81 -16.51 -16.97 -8.15
N GLU A 82 -16.56 -17.98 -9.02
CA GLU A 82 -15.37 -18.54 -9.68
C GLU A 82 -14.75 -17.58 -10.71
N GLN A 83 -15.56 -16.67 -11.27
CA GLN A 83 -15.12 -15.78 -12.34
C GLN A 83 -14.65 -14.43 -11.82
N LEU A 84 -13.40 -14.08 -12.14
CA LEU A 84 -12.88 -12.75 -11.93
C LEU A 84 -13.53 -11.74 -12.89
N HIS A 85 -14.14 -10.69 -12.35
CA HIS A 85 -14.57 -9.54 -13.12
C HIS A 85 -13.39 -8.62 -13.39
N ARG A 86 -12.93 -8.55 -14.64
CA ARG A 86 -11.80 -7.70 -15.03
C ARG A 86 -12.19 -6.23 -15.06
N ASN A 87 -11.34 -5.40 -14.45
CA ASN A 87 -11.51 -3.95 -14.46
C ASN A 87 -11.01 -3.36 -15.80
N ARG A 88 -11.89 -2.74 -16.59
CA ARG A 88 -11.51 -2.01 -17.82
C ARG A 88 -10.70 -0.74 -17.55
N GLY A 89 -10.77 -0.23 -16.33
CA GLY A 89 -9.97 0.88 -15.83
C GLY A 89 -8.55 0.50 -15.43
N TYR A 90 -8.23 -0.80 -15.31
CA TYR A 90 -6.88 -1.26 -14.98
C TYR A 90 -5.87 -0.76 -16.02
N ARG A 91 -4.69 -0.35 -15.56
CA ARG A 91 -3.59 0.16 -16.41
C ARG A 91 -2.33 -0.65 -16.17
N ASP A 92 -2.25 -1.82 -16.81
CA ASP A 92 -1.14 -2.76 -16.64
C ASP A 92 0.25 -2.14 -16.79
N ARG A 93 0.43 -1.29 -17.80
CA ARG A 93 1.69 -0.59 -18.06
C ARG A 93 2.14 0.32 -16.92
N TYR A 94 1.24 0.73 -16.03
CA TYR A 94 1.57 1.61 -14.91
C TYR A 94 2.14 0.83 -13.73
N TYR A 95 1.79 -0.45 -13.60
CA TYR A 95 2.04 -1.25 -12.40
C TYR A 95 2.87 -2.53 -12.65
N SER A 96 2.97 -3.01 -13.89
CA SER A 96 3.64 -4.27 -14.26
C SER A 96 5.11 -4.38 -13.82
N ASN A 97 5.83 -3.26 -13.70
CA ASN A 97 7.22 -3.21 -13.24
C ASN A 97 7.35 -2.51 -11.88
N LEU A 98 6.26 -2.43 -11.11
CA LEU A 98 6.26 -1.88 -9.77
C LEU A 98 6.08 -2.99 -8.74
N ASP A 99 6.74 -2.80 -7.61
CA ASP A 99 6.60 -3.66 -6.44
C ASP A 99 6.13 -2.82 -5.24
N ILE A 100 5.78 -3.50 -4.15
CA ILE A 100 5.53 -2.86 -2.86
C ILE A 100 6.78 -2.11 -2.37
N ALA A 101 6.60 -1.15 -1.47
CA ALA A 101 7.74 -0.44 -0.90
C ALA A 101 8.59 -1.38 -0.02
N PRO A 102 9.92 -1.26 -0.07
CA PRO A 102 10.78 -1.98 0.86
C PRO A 102 10.50 -1.51 2.30
N ALA A 103 10.65 -2.41 3.27
CA ALA A 103 10.37 -2.12 4.68
C ALA A 103 11.13 -0.90 5.22
N ALA A 104 12.36 -0.68 4.73
CA ALA A 104 13.19 0.48 5.07
C ALA A 104 12.50 1.83 4.83
N ASP A 105 11.69 1.92 3.77
CA ASP A 105 10.94 3.13 3.44
C ASP A 105 9.74 3.32 4.39
N GLY A 106 9.28 2.25 5.02
CA GLY A 106 8.14 2.24 5.94
C GLY A 106 8.48 2.46 7.40
N TYR A 107 9.74 2.30 7.84
CA TYR A 107 10.09 2.39 9.27
C TYR A 107 9.77 3.77 9.88
N GLY A 108 9.98 4.85 9.14
CA GLY A 108 9.61 6.20 9.58
C GLY A 108 8.10 6.48 9.55
N LEU A 109 7.34 5.60 8.90
CA LEU A 109 5.88 5.65 8.76
C LEU A 109 5.17 4.64 9.68
N ALA A 110 5.91 3.90 10.51
CA ALA A 110 5.38 2.87 11.40
C ALA A 110 4.32 3.39 12.39
N GLY A 111 4.32 4.69 12.67
CA GLY A 111 3.24 5.34 13.42
C GLY A 111 3.13 4.91 14.88
N PHE A 112 4.20 4.35 15.46
CA PHE A 112 4.19 4.03 16.89
C PHE A 112 3.96 5.29 17.74
N PRO A 113 3.27 5.19 18.89
CA PRO A 113 3.11 6.30 19.81
C PRO A 113 4.45 6.98 20.14
N PRO A 114 4.47 8.30 20.42
CA PRO A 114 5.72 9.05 20.57
C PRO A 114 6.71 8.46 21.58
N GLU A 115 6.22 7.89 22.68
CA GLU A 115 7.02 7.29 23.75
C GLU A 115 7.30 5.79 23.56
N HIS A 116 6.76 5.18 22.50
CA HIS A 116 6.87 3.75 22.26
C HIS A 116 8.34 3.32 22.15
N ARG A 117 8.67 2.16 22.75
CA ARG A 117 10.06 1.69 22.85
C ARG A 117 10.70 1.39 21.49
N ALA A 118 9.91 1.03 20.49
CA ALA A 118 10.39 0.74 19.14
C ALA A 118 11.21 1.90 18.55
N TRP A 119 10.84 3.16 18.81
CA TRP A 119 11.60 4.33 18.36
C TRP A 119 13.03 4.43 18.93
N ARG A 120 13.39 3.58 19.90
CA ARG A 120 14.72 3.48 20.51
C ARG A 120 15.41 2.14 20.21
N GLU A 121 14.84 1.35 19.31
CA GLU A 121 15.33 0.03 18.93
C GLU A 121 15.60 -0.01 17.42
N GLU A 122 16.49 -0.90 17.00
CA GLU A 122 16.71 -1.18 15.57
C GLU A 122 15.48 -1.87 14.96
N PRO A 123 15.08 -1.53 13.71
CA PRO A 123 15.69 -0.52 12.84
C PRO A 123 15.14 0.91 13.05
N TRP A 124 14.02 1.08 13.76
CA TRP A 124 13.26 2.34 13.77
C TRP A 124 14.00 3.53 14.39
N ILE A 125 15.00 3.30 15.24
CA ILE A 125 15.82 4.36 15.85
C ILE A 125 16.46 5.28 14.80
N HIS A 126 16.83 4.77 13.62
CA HIS A 126 17.43 5.57 12.54
C HIS A 126 16.41 6.29 11.66
N HIS A 127 15.12 6.00 11.84
CA HIS A 127 14.02 6.50 11.00
C HIS A 127 12.97 7.28 11.81
N ALA A 128 13.16 7.41 13.12
CA ALA A 128 12.23 8.06 14.03
C ALA A 128 11.99 9.54 13.62
N PRO A 129 10.74 9.95 13.32
CA PRO A 129 10.42 11.34 13.07
C PRO A 129 10.76 12.22 14.29
N PRO A 130 11.04 13.52 14.10
CA PRO A 130 11.34 14.42 15.21
C PRO A 130 10.22 14.43 16.26
N GLY A 131 10.59 14.20 17.53
CA GLY A 131 9.64 14.10 18.64
C GLY A 131 9.26 12.65 19.00
N CYS A 132 9.59 11.66 18.18
CA CYS A 132 9.38 10.25 18.48
C CYS A 132 10.59 9.66 19.25
N GLY A 133 10.34 8.79 20.23
CA GLY A 133 11.35 8.10 21.05
C GLY A 133 11.88 8.85 22.27
N ASN A 134 11.76 10.19 22.31
CA ASN A 134 12.37 11.03 23.36
C ASN A 134 11.43 12.14 23.93
N ALA A 135 10.13 12.09 23.67
CA ALA A 135 9.20 13.14 24.12
C ALA A 135 8.91 13.07 25.64
N PRO A 136 9.00 14.19 26.38
CA PRO A 136 8.35 14.32 27.69
C PRO A 136 6.83 14.35 27.52
N ARG A 137 6.12 13.65 28.42
CA ARG A 137 4.70 13.25 28.44
C ARG A 137 3.60 14.28 28.07
N SER A 138 3.87 15.55 27.78
CA SER A 138 2.80 16.55 27.67
C SER A 138 2.99 17.72 26.68
N SER A 139 4.10 17.83 25.94
CA SER A 139 4.32 19.01 25.07
C SER A 139 4.75 18.72 23.63
N MET A 140 5.16 17.49 23.29
CA MET A 140 5.71 17.17 21.95
C MET A 140 5.02 16.00 21.24
N SER A 141 3.92 15.45 21.81
CA SER A 141 3.13 14.38 21.18
C SER A 141 2.67 14.79 19.78
N ASN A 142 2.10 15.99 19.66
CA ASN A 142 1.63 16.54 18.39
C ASN A 142 2.76 16.63 17.35
N THR A 143 4.01 16.87 17.77
CA THR A 143 5.14 16.97 16.83
C THR A 143 5.46 15.63 16.19
N CYS A 144 5.49 14.53 16.95
CA CYS A 144 5.75 13.20 16.39
C CYS A 144 4.67 12.82 15.37
N ASP A 145 3.39 12.98 15.73
CA ASP A 145 2.26 12.65 14.86
C ASP A 145 2.23 13.54 13.60
N GLU A 146 2.37 14.86 13.76
CA GLU A 146 2.42 15.81 12.64
C GLU A 146 3.59 15.52 11.69
N LYS A 147 4.76 15.17 12.22
CA LYS A 147 5.95 14.85 11.41
C LYS A 147 5.80 13.53 10.67
N THR A 148 5.23 12.52 11.33
CA THR A 148 4.89 11.24 10.70
C THR A 148 3.89 11.44 9.57
N GLN A 149 2.83 12.23 9.80
CA GLN A 149 1.85 12.57 8.77
C GLN A 149 2.48 13.33 7.60
N SER A 150 3.33 14.32 7.89
CA SER A 150 4.05 15.07 6.85
C SER A 150 4.97 14.18 6.01
N LEU A 151 5.61 13.18 6.63
CA LEU A 151 6.42 12.19 5.92
C LEU A 151 5.54 11.34 4.98
N GLY A 152 4.37 10.89 5.46
CA GLY A 152 3.42 10.14 4.64
C GLY A 152 2.94 10.90 3.41
N VAL A 153 2.65 12.20 3.56
CA VAL A 153 2.27 13.07 2.42
C VAL A 153 3.39 13.16 1.38
N LYS A 154 4.64 13.38 1.83
CA LYS A 154 5.79 13.44 0.91
C LYS A 154 5.99 12.12 0.18
N PHE A 155 5.86 11.00 0.89
CA PHE A 155 5.98 9.69 0.30
C PHE A 155 4.92 9.46 -0.80
N LEU A 156 3.67 9.86 -0.56
CA LEU A 156 2.61 9.78 -1.55
C LEU A 156 2.87 10.66 -2.78
N ASP A 157 3.38 11.87 -2.60
CA ASP A 157 3.76 12.75 -3.72
C ASP A 157 4.87 12.12 -4.59
N GLU A 158 5.86 11.49 -3.97
CA GLU A 158 6.93 10.77 -4.66
C GLU A 158 6.41 9.54 -5.42
N TYR A 159 5.51 8.78 -4.79
CA TYR A 159 4.82 7.65 -5.43
C TYR A 159 4.04 8.10 -6.66
N GLN A 160 3.19 9.12 -6.53
CA GLN A 160 2.41 9.65 -7.65
C GLN A 160 3.32 10.14 -8.78
N SER A 161 4.45 10.76 -8.43
CA SER A 161 5.45 11.20 -9.40
C SER A 161 6.15 10.03 -10.11
N LYS A 162 6.46 8.93 -9.40
CA LYS A 162 6.97 7.68 -10.00
C LYS A 162 5.97 7.09 -11.00
N VAL A 163 4.70 6.94 -10.61
CA VAL A 163 3.66 6.42 -11.52
C VAL A 163 3.55 7.30 -12.76
N LYS A 164 3.47 8.63 -12.61
CA LYS A 164 3.44 9.56 -13.75
C LYS A 164 4.63 9.37 -14.71
N ARG A 165 5.85 9.21 -14.19
CA ARG A 165 7.04 8.96 -15.02
C ARG A 165 6.95 7.65 -15.80
N GLN A 166 6.42 6.59 -15.18
CA GLN A 166 6.17 5.30 -15.84
C GLN A 166 5.25 5.48 -17.08
N ILE A 167 4.21 6.29 -16.92
CA ILE A 167 3.24 6.61 -17.99
C ILE A 167 3.95 7.29 -19.17
N PHE A 168 4.73 8.34 -18.90
CA PHE A 168 5.44 9.08 -19.95
C PHE A 168 6.50 8.25 -20.66
N SER A 169 7.26 7.43 -19.92
CA SER A 169 8.26 6.55 -20.52
C SER A 169 7.62 5.52 -21.46
N GLY A 170 6.46 4.96 -21.08
CA GLY A 170 5.73 4.03 -21.94
C GLY A 170 5.24 4.70 -23.23
N TYR A 171 4.77 5.95 -23.15
CA TYR A 171 4.31 6.70 -24.31
C TYR A 171 5.45 6.98 -25.32
N GLN A 172 6.63 7.35 -24.83
CA GLN A 172 7.79 7.57 -25.69
C GLN A 172 8.21 6.28 -26.40
N SER A 173 8.23 5.14 -25.68
CA SER A 173 8.56 3.84 -26.26
C SER A 173 7.61 3.43 -27.38
N ASP A 174 6.31 3.74 -27.26
CA ASP A 174 5.32 3.44 -28.30
C ASP A 174 5.58 4.29 -29.56
N ILE A 175 5.90 5.58 -29.39
CA ILE A 175 6.25 6.48 -30.50
C ILE A 175 7.48 5.98 -31.24
N ASP A 176 8.53 5.62 -30.50
CA ASP A 176 9.78 5.16 -31.08
C ASP A 176 9.58 3.85 -31.85
N THR A 177 8.77 2.94 -31.32
CA THR A 177 8.39 1.69 -31.99
C THR A 177 7.60 1.96 -33.28
N HIS A 178 6.62 2.86 -33.22
CA HIS A 178 5.80 3.25 -34.38
C HIS A 178 6.64 3.89 -35.49
N ASN A 179 7.59 4.75 -35.13
CA ASN A 179 8.49 5.37 -36.10
C ASN A 179 9.43 4.34 -36.72
N ARG A 180 9.96 3.39 -35.94
CA ARG A 180 10.82 2.33 -36.48
C ARG A 180 10.09 1.43 -37.48
N ILE A 181 8.83 1.08 -37.22
CA ILE A 181 8.01 0.28 -38.14
C ILE A 181 7.74 1.06 -39.44
N LYS A 182 7.54 2.39 -39.36
CA LYS A 182 7.38 3.24 -40.54
C LYS A 182 8.64 3.33 -41.40
N ASP A 183 9.81 3.35 -40.78
CA ASP A 183 11.09 3.41 -41.50
C ASP A 183 11.48 2.07 -42.16
N GLU A 184 10.87 0.96 -41.71
CA GLU A 184 11.07 -0.39 -42.25
C GLU A 184 10.06 -0.78 -43.37
N LEU A 185 9.09 0.09 -43.70
CA LEU A 185 8.05 -0.09 -44.73
C LEU A 185 8.27 0.83 -45.94
#